data_AF-A0A925RJH6-F1
#
_entry.id   AF-A0A925RJH6-F1
#
_cell.length_a   1.000
_cell.length_b   1.000
_cell.length_c   1.000
_cell.angle_alpha   90.00
_cell.angle_beta   90.00
_cell.angle_gamma   90.00
#
_symmetry.space_group_name_H-M   'P 1'
#
loop_
_entity.id
_entity.type
_entity.pdbx_description
1 polymer ?
#
loop_
_entity_poly.entity_id
_entity_poly.type
_entity_poly.pdbx_seq_one_letter_code
_entity_poly.pdbx_strand_id
1 'polypeptide(L)' 'MPRRKGSCLCGALTYEIEGELGGVWMCHCSNCRKATGGTGNAILIIKREHFHWLTGEDHRHTYALRPTYSITRCKTCGTP' A
#
# COMPACT_ATOMS: atom_id res chain seq x y z
N MET A 1 -9.44 18.24 7.32
CA MET A 1 -8.82 17.71 6.08
C MET A 1 -9.58 16.45 5.66
N PRO A 2 -9.74 16.16 4.36
CA PRO A 2 -10.43 14.95 3.92
C PRO A 2 -9.72 13.69 4.42
N ARG A 3 -10.47 12.69 4.89
CA ARG A 3 -9.95 11.36 5.25
C ARG A 3 -10.59 10.30 4.38
N ARG A 4 -9.80 9.30 3.98
CA ARG A 4 -10.27 8.17 3.16
C ARG A 4 -9.75 6.88 3.77
N LYS A 5 -10.61 5.88 3.86
CA LYS A 5 -10.27 4.57 4.41
C LYS A 5 -10.13 3.55 3.29
N GLY A 6 -9.22 2.60 3.49
CA GLY A 6 -9.01 1.48 2.60
C GLY A 6 -8.74 0.19 3.38
N SER A 7 -8.73 -0.92 2.67
CA SER A 7 -8.44 -2.23 3.25
C SER A 7 -7.82 -3.17 2.23
N CYS A 8 -7.14 -4.22 2.72
CA CYS A 8 -6.74 -5.34 1.86
C CYS A 8 -7.98 -6.16 1.42
N LEU A 9 -7.82 -7.04 0.42
CA LEU A 9 -8.94 -7.84 -0.13
C LEU A 9 -9.76 -8.60 0.92
N CYS A 10 -9.11 -9.19 1.94
CA CYS A 10 -9.79 -9.94 2.99
C CYS A 10 -10.27 -9.09 4.18
N GLY A 11 -10.04 -7.78 4.16
CA GLY A 11 -10.42 -6.87 5.25
C GLY A 11 -9.56 -6.93 6.52
N ALA A 12 -8.60 -7.85 6.62
CA ALA A 12 -7.77 -8.01 7.82
C ALA A 12 -6.84 -6.81 8.09
N LEU A 13 -6.37 -6.14 7.04
CA LEU A 13 -5.65 -4.86 7.13
C LEU A 13 -6.59 -3.73 6.77
N THR A 14 -6.63 -2.69 7.59
CA THR A 14 -7.30 -1.43 7.27
C THR A 14 -6.37 -0.25 7.51
N TYR A 15 -6.53 0.80 6.71
CA TYR A 15 -5.72 2.01 6.78
C TYR A 15 -6.55 3.25 6.48
N GLU A 16 -6.00 4.40 6.86
CA GLU A 16 -6.53 5.72 6.55
C GLU A 16 -5.45 6.57 5.89
N ILE A 17 -5.89 7.39 4.94
CA ILE A 17 -5.07 8.45 4.32
C ILE A 17 -5.73 9.80 4.55
N GLU A 18 -4.91 10.79 4.89
CA GLU A 18 -5.35 12.14 5.20
C GLU A 18 -4.84 13.18 4.20
N GLY A 19 -5.62 14.24 4.02
CA GLY A 19 -5.22 15.40 3.23
C GLY A 19 -5.57 15.29 1.75
N GLU A 20 -4.97 16.21 0.98
CA GLU A 20 -5.10 16.23 -0.46
C GLU A 20 -4.22 15.14 -1.07
N LEU A 21 -4.82 14.34 -1.94
CA LEU A 21 -4.09 13.34 -2.69
C LEU A 21 -3.43 14.02 -3.87
N GLY A 22 -2.18 13.68 -4.15
CA GLY A 22 -1.52 14.07 -5.39
C GLY A 22 -2.06 13.28 -6.60
N GLY A 23 -1.22 13.14 -7.62
CA GLY A 23 -1.54 12.31 -8.78
C GLY A 23 -1.62 10.81 -8.45
N VAL A 24 -2.29 10.07 -9.33
CA VAL A 24 -2.17 8.61 -9.42
C VAL A 24 -1.26 8.30 -10.61
N TRP A 25 -0.32 7.38 -10.42
CA TRP A 25 0.62 6.97 -11.46
C TRP A 25 0.50 5.48 -11.72
N MET A 26 0.80 5.07 -12.96
CA MET A 26 1.02 3.67 -13.29
C MET A 26 2.51 3.36 -13.19
N CYS A 27 2.89 2.55 -12.20
CA CYS A 27 4.28 2.11 -12.03
C CYS A 27 4.50 0.77 -12.74
N HIS A 28 5.46 0.75 -13.65
CA HIS A 28 5.82 -0.42 -14.44
C HIS A 28 7.10 -1.10 -13.95
N CYS A 29 7.62 -0.78 -12.76
CA CYS A 29 8.84 -1.42 -12.27
C CYS A 29 8.65 -2.92 -12.02
N SER A 30 9.75 -3.68 -11.95
CA SER A 30 9.70 -5.13 -11.74
C SER A 30 9.00 -5.52 -10.42
N ASN A 31 9.13 -4.70 -9.36
CA ASN A 31 8.47 -4.95 -8.09
C ASN A 31 6.94 -4.79 -8.21
N CYS A 32 6.45 -3.75 -8.88
CA CYS A 32 5.02 -3.52 -9.10
C CYS A 32 4.39 -4.60 -9.98
N ARG A 33 5.08 -5.03 -11.04
CA ARG A 33 4.62 -6.16 -11.87
C ARG A 33 4.54 -7.48 -11.09
N LYS A 34 5.58 -7.79 -10.31
CA LYS A 34 5.56 -8.95 -9.39
C LYS A 34 4.46 -8.84 -8.34
N ALA A 35 4.11 -7.63 -7.95
CA ALA A 35 3.10 -7.40 -6.91
C ALA A 35 1.68 -7.67 -7.36
N THR A 36 1.35 -7.32 -8.61
CA THR A 36 0.00 -7.45 -9.17
C THR A 36 -0.15 -8.66 -10.08
N GLY A 37 0.95 -9.26 -10.53
CA GLY A 37 0.95 -10.25 -11.61
C GLY A 37 0.65 -9.65 -12.99
N GLY A 38 0.49 -8.33 -13.09
CA GLY A 38 0.11 -7.61 -14.31
C GLY A 38 1.23 -6.79 -14.94
N THR A 39 0.85 -5.89 -15.86
CA THR A 39 1.77 -5.00 -16.58
C THR A 39 2.33 -3.85 -15.73
N GLY A 40 1.75 -3.62 -14.55
CA GLY A 40 2.16 -2.59 -13.60
C GLY A 40 1.24 -2.53 -12.38
N ASN A 41 1.36 -1.47 -11.59
CA ASN A 41 0.46 -1.17 -10.48
C ASN A 41 0.08 0.31 -10.48
N ALA A 42 -1.18 0.62 -10.22
CA ALA A 42 -1.60 1.99 -9.91
C ALA A 42 -1.09 2.35 -8.52
N ILE A 43 -0.38 3.46 -8.40
CA ILE A 43 0.20 3.92 -7.14
C ILE A 43 -0.15 5.37 -6.87
N LEU A 44 -0.24 5.69 -5.59
CA LEU A 44 -0.35 7.04 -5.07
C LEU A 44 0.84 7.28 -4.15
N ILE A 45 1.41 8.48 -4.19
CA ILE A 45 2.50 8.90 -3.31
C ILE A 45 1.94 9.95 -2.36
N ILE A 46 2.06 9.67 -1.06
CA ILE A 46 1.68 10.58 0.02
C ILE A 46 2.80 10.70 1.03
N LYS A 47 2.78 11.78 1.80
CA LYS A 47 3.68 11.94 2.94
C LYS A 47 3.41 10.86 3.98
N ARG A 48 4.46 10.39 4.65
CA ARG A 48 4.34 9.35 5.68
C ARG A 48 3.43 9.79 6.83
N GLU A 49 3.48 11.05 7.22
CA GLU A 49 2.62 11.59 8.28
C GLU A 49 1.11 11.57 7.93
N HIS A 50 0.74 11.36 6.66
CA HIS A 50 -0.65 11.31 6.21
C HIS A 50 -1.18 9.88 6.03
N PHE A 51 -0.38 8.85 6.33
CA PHE A 51 -0.78 7.45 6.22
C PHE A 51 -0.80 6.80 7.60
N HIS A 52 -1.92 6.18 7.95
CA HIS A 52 -2.08 5.49 9.23
C HIS A 52 -2.65 4.08 9.03
N TRP A 53 -1.99 3.08 9.60
CA TRP A 53 -2.63 1.77 9.78
C TRP A 53 -3.67 1.88 10.89
N LEU A 54 -4.86 1.35 10.66
CA LEU A 54 -5.94 1.32 11.66
C LEU A 54 -6.03 -0.03 12.35
N THR A 55 -5.92 -1.14 11.61
CA THR A 55 -6.00 -2.51 12.15
C THR A 55 -5.06 -3.48 11.41
N GLY A 56 -4.88 -4.67 12.00
CA GLY A 56 -4.28 -5.80 11.29
C GLY A 56 -2.77 -5.95 11.43
N GLU A 57 -2.17 -5.42 12.50
CA GLU A 57 -0.72 -5.51 12.76
C GLU A 57 -0.14 -6.91 12.56
N ASP A 58 -0.77 -7.92 13.15
CA ASP A 58 -0.33 -9.31 13.05
C ASP A 58 -0.44 -9.89 11.63
N HIS A 59 -1.23 -9.26 10.77
CA HIS A 59 -1.47 -9.66 9.39
C HIS A 59 -0.58 -8.90 8.40
N ARG A 60 0.24 -7.95 8.85
CA ARG A 60 1.21 -7.22 8.02
C ARG A 60 2.48 -8.03 7.86
N HIS A 61 2.97 -8.12 6.63
CA HIS A 61 4.32 -8.60 6.34
C HIS A 61 5.03 -7.62 5.41
N THR A 62 6.20 -7.14 5.82
CA THR A 62 6.95 -6.10 5.11
C THR A 62 8.23 -6.66 4.51
N TYR A 63 8.38 -6.52 3.20
CA TYR A 63 9.58 -6.84 2.46
C TYR A 63 10.44 -5.59 2.28
N ALA A 64 11.66 -5.58 2.84
CA ALA A 64 12.65 -4.55 2.56
C ALA A 64 13.35 -4.87 1.23
N LEU A 65 13.06 -4.10 0.18
CA LEU A 65 13.52 -4.39 -1.18
C LEU A 65 14.77 -3.57 -1.55
N ARG A 66 14.90 -2.37 -0.99
CA ARG A 66 16.07 -1.47 -1.09
C ARG A 66 16.15 -0.63 0.20
N PRO A 67 17.28 0.03 0.50
CA PRO A 67 17.42 0.83 1.73
C PRO A 67 16.30 1.87 1.94
N THR A 68 15.76 2.43 0.86
CA THR A 68 14.72 3.46 0.88
C THR A 68 13.33 2.96 0.47
N TYR A 69 13.17 1.66 0.20
CA TYR A 69 11.93 1.13 -0.37
C TYR A 69 11.55 -0.24 0.20
N SER A 70 10.35 -0.30 0.77
CA SER A 70 9.71 -1.52 1.26
C SER A 70 8.29 -1.64 0.71
N ILE A 71 7.79 -2.88 0.68
CA ILE A 71 6.39 -3.19 0.37
C ILE A 71 5.82 -3.98 1.54
N THR A 72 4.73 -3.49 2.13
CA THR A 72 3.92 -4.26 3.07
C THR A 72 2.86 -5.03 2.31
N ARG A 73 2.47 -6.21 2.79
CA ARG A 73 1.34 -7.00 2.27
C ARG A 73 0.55 -7.63 3.39
N CYS A 74 -0.69 -7.97 3.10
CA CYS A 74 -1.47 -8.89 3.93
C CYS A 74 -0.93 -10.32 3.84
N LYS A 75 -0.63 -10.95 4.98
CA LYS A 75 -0.24 -12.37 5.07
C LYS A 75 -1.33 -13.32 4.56
N THR A 76 -2.60 -12.92 4.66
CA THR A 76 -3.75 -13.77 4.33
C THR A 76 -4.09 -13.73 2.85
N CYS A 77 -4.23 -12.54 2.26
CA CYS A 77 -4.70 -12.39 0.87
C CYS A 77 -3.65 -11.84 -0.10
N GLY A 78 -2.44 -11.52 0.37
CA GLY A 78 -1.33 -11.07 -0.48
C GLY A 78 -1.46 -9.65 -1.06
N THR A 79 -2.57 -8.94 -0.79
CA THR A 79 -2.77 -7.54 -1.23
C THR A 79 -1.67 -6.65 -0.63
N PRO A 80 -0.99 -5.83 -1.46
CA PRO A 80 -0.06 -4.79 -0.99
C PRO A 80 -0.75 -3.74 -0.10
#